data_AF-A0A7L3L2K9-F1
#
_entry.id   AF-A0A7L3L2K9-F1
#
_cell.length_a   1.000
_cell.length_b   1.000
_cell.length_c   1.000
_cell.angle_alpha   90.00
_cell.angle_beta   90.00
_cell.angle_gamma   90.00
#
_symmetry.space_group_name_H-M   'P 1'
#
loop_
_entity.id
_entity.type
_entity.pdbx_description
1 polymer ?
#
loop_
_entity_poly.entity_id
_entity_poly.type
_entity_poly.pdbx_seq_one_letter_code
_entity_poly.pdbx_strand_id
1 'polypeptide(L)'
;GLMITSAAIYHVLHFFHLTIDIRNVCVFLAPLFSSFTTLVTYHLTKELKDAGAGLLAAAMIAVVPGYISRSVAGSYDNEGIAIFCMLLTYYMWIKAVKTGSIYWAAMCALAYFYMV
;
A
#
# COMPACT_ATOMS: atom_id res chain seq x y z
N GLY A 1 5.17 11.40 -3.82
CA GLY A 1 4.29 10.83 -2.77
C GLY A 1 4.90 10.78 -1.37
N LEU A 2 6.11 10.22 -1.22
CA LEU A 2 6.69 9.80 0.07
C LEU A 2 6.77 10.87 1.17
N MET A 3 7.25 12.09 0.86
CA MET A 3 7.36 13.16 1.86
C MET A 3 6.00 13.68 2.32
N ILE A 4 5.02 13.72 1.40
CA ILE A 4 3.66 14.17 1.71
C ILE A 4 2.97 13.14 2.60
N THR A 5 3.19 11.85 2.36
CA THR A 5 2.55 10.78 3.14
C THR A 5 3.12 10.70 4.55
N SER A 6 4.44 10.85 4.73
CA SER A 6 5.05 10.93 6.05
C SER A 6 4.62 12.18 6.83
N ALA A 7 4.57 13.35 6.18
CA ALA A 7 4.08 14.58 6.79
C ALA A 7 2.59 14.49 7.19
N ALA A 8 1.75 13.92 6.33
CA ALA A 8 0.34 13.70 6.62
C ALA A 8 0.15 12.79 7.85
N ILE A 9 0.87 11.67 7.91
CA ILE A 9 0.85 10.77 9.08
C ILE A 9 1.31 11.52 10.33
N TYR A 10 2.40 12.27 10.26
CA TYR A 10 2.92 13.06 11.38
C TYR A 10 1.89 14.06 11.92
N HIS A 11 1.24 14.84 11.05
CA HIS A 11 0.23 15.81 11.47
C HIS A 11 -1.02 15.15 12.07
N VAL A 12 -1.46 14.02 11.53
CA VAL A 12 -2.58 13.24 12.08
C VAL A 12 -2.23 12.73 13.49
N LEU A 13 -1.04 12.17 13.68
CA LEU A 13 -0.60 11.69 15.00
C LEU A 13 -0.50 12.85 16.01
N HIS A 14 0.04 13.99 15.58
CA HIS A 14 0.18 15.16 16.44
C HIS A 14 -1.18 15.80 16.80
N PHE A 15 -2.18 15.69 15.92
CA PHE A 15 -3.55 16.10 16.22
C PHE A 15 -4.17 15.28 17.37
N PHE A 16 -3.87 13.99 17.44
CA PHE A 16 -4.28 13.12 18.55
C PHE A 16 -3.37 13.19 19.79
N HIS A 17 -2.51 14.22 19.89
CA HIS A 17 -1.55 14.40 20.99
C HIS A 17 -0.54 13.25 21.16
N LEU A 18 -0.32 12.45 20.12
CA LEU A 18 0.75 11.46 20.08
C LEU A 18 2.03 12.12 19.54
N THR A 19 2.82 12.69 20.43
CA THR A 19 4.05 13.42 20.09
C THR A 19 5.18 12.45 19.76
N ILE A 20 5.22 12.00 18.50
CA ILE A 20 6.29 11.16 17.95
C ILE A 20 7.17 12.02 17.05
N ASP A 21 8.49 11.89 17.19
CA ASP A 21 9.44 12.57 16.30
C ASP A 21 9.25 12.17 14.83
N ILE A 22 9.42 13.12 13.92
CA ILE A 22 9.32 12.88 12.47
C ILE A 22 10.26 11.76 12.00
N ARG A 23 11.42 11.62 12.64
CA ARG A 23 12.38 10.54 12.35
C ARG A 23 11.75 9.17 12.54
N ASN A 24 11.01 8.96 13.64
CA ASN A 24 10.38 7.69 13.94
C ASN A 24 9.26 7.39 12.94
N VAL A 25 8.50 8.42 12.53
CA VAL A 25 7.50 8.28 11.46
C VAL A 25 8.15 7.79 10.17
N CYS A 26 9.27 8.41 9.74
CA CYS A 26 9.98 7.99 8.53
C CYS A 26 10.57 6.57 8.64
N VAL A 27 11.10 6.18 9.80
CA VAL A 27 11.71 4.84 10.01
C VAL A 27 10.66 3.73 9.94
N PHE A 28 9.48 3.94 10.52
CA PHE A 28 8.40 2.93 10.57
C PHE A 28 7.42 3.01 9.40
N LEU A 29 7.61 3.94 8.46
CA LEU A 29 6.72 4.09 7.32
C LEU A 29 6.77 2.87 6.39
N ALA A 30 7.96 2.36 6.04
CA ALA A 30 8.08 1.24 5.11
C ALA A 30 7.41 -0.07 5.63
N PRO A 31 7.61 -0.48 6.90
CA PRO A 31 6.86 -1.60 7.49
C PRO A 31 5.35 -1.39 7.51
N LEU A 32 4.88 -0.17 7.80
CA LEU A 32 3.45 0.15 7.78
C LEU A 32 2.86 -0.08 6.39
N PHE A 33 3.48 0.46 5.34
CA PHE A 33 3.01 0.27 3.97
C PHE A 33 3.14 -1.19 3.51
N SER A 34 4.18 -1.91 3.94
CA SER A 34 4.30 -3.36 3.69
C SER A 34 3.12 -4.15 4.25
N SER A 35 2.64 -3.80 5.45
CA SER A 35 1.43 -4.42 6.02
C SER A 35 0.18 -4.12 5.16
N PHE A 36 0.02 -2.90 4.65
CA PHE A 36 -1.09 -2.57 3.75
C PHE A 36 -0.98 -3.28 2.40
N THR A 37 0.23 -3.49 1.89
CA THR A 37 0.47 -4.27 0.68
C THR A 37 -0.12 -5.68 0.82
N THR A 38 0.04 -6.35 1.97
CA THR A 38 -0.55 -7.70 2.19
C THR A 38 -2.08 -7.72 2.04
N LEU A 39 -2.76 -6.70 2.55
CA LEU A 39 -4.22 -6.55 2.44
C LEU A 39 -4.65 -6.30 0.98
N VAL A 40 -3.92 -5.45 0.27
CA VAL A 40 -4.21 -5.17 -1.14
C VAL A 40 -3.97 -6.42 -2.00
N THR A 41 -2.89 -7.16 -1.75
CA THR A 41 -2.61 -8.43 -2.44
C THR A 41 -3.72 -9.45 -2.21
N TYR A 42 -4.22 -9.59 -0.98
CA TYR A 42 -5.37 -10.45 -0.69
C TYR A 42 -6.56 -10.11 -1.58
N HIS A 43 -6.95 -8.83 -1.62
CA HIS A 43 -8.10 -8.38 -2.40
C HIS A 43 -7.88 -8.54 -3.91
N LEU A 44 -6.69 -8.23 -4.41
CA LEU A 44 -6.33 -8.40 -5.81
C LEU A 44 -6.45 -9.86 -6.24
N THR A 45 -5.86 -10.79 -5.49
CA THR A 45 -5.90 -12.21 -5.84
C THR A 45 -7.28 -12.82 -5.62
N LYS A 46 -8.04 -12.34 -4.63
CA LYS A 46 -9.45 -12.73 -4.44
C LYS A 46 -10.31 -12.38 -5.65
N GLU A 47 -10.07 -11.23 -6.29
CA GLU A 47 -10.80 -10.88 -7.51
C GLU A 47 -10.49 -11.86 -8.65
N LEU A 48 -9.31 -12.48 -8.70
CA LEU A 48 -8.92 -13.36 -9.81
C LEU A 48 -9.54 -14.76 -9.73
N LYS A 49 -9.64 -15.33 -8.53
CA LYS A 49 -10.11 -16.71 -8.34
C LYS A 49 -10.99 -16.80 -7.09
N ASP A 50 -10.43 -17.28 -5.98
CA ASP A 50 -11.15 -17.57 -4.74
C ASP A 50 -10.45 -16.91 -3.54
N ALA A 51 -11.17 -16.74 -2.44
CA ALA A 51 -10.61 -16.19 -1.20
C ALA A 51 -9.42 -17.00 -0.65
N GLY A 52 -9.39 -18.33 -0.88
CA GLY A 52 -8.27 -19.18 -0.47
C GLY A 52 -6.96 -18.84 -1.19
N ALA A 53 -7.03 -18.53 -2.49
CA ALA A 53 -5.87 -18.06 -3.26
C ALA A 53 -5.39 -16.69 -2.76
N GLY A 54 -6.33 -15.82 -2.35
CA GLY A 54 -6.02 -14.53 -1.73
C GLY A 54 -5.26 -14.66 -0.42
N LEU A 55 -5.69 -15.54 0.48
CA LEU A 55 -5.00 -15.76 1.76
C LEU A 55 -3.58 -16.30 1.55
N LEU A 56 -3.40 -17.24 0.61
CA LEU A 56 -2.10 -17.77 0.28
C LEU A 56 -1.18 -16.67 -0.29
N ALA A 57 -1.66 -15.86 -1.23
CA ALA A 57 -0.89 -14.77 -1.81
C ALA A 57 -0.48 -13.72 -0.77
N ALA A 58 -1.39 -13.36 0.13
CA ALA A 58 -1.11 -12.42 1.22
C ALA A 58 -0.06 -12.97 2.21
N ALA A 59 -0.14 -14.26 2.56
CA ALA A 59 0.85 -14.90 3.41
C ALA A 59 2.24 -14.97 2.74
N MET A 60 2.29 -15.26 1.44
CA MET A 60 3.55 -15.35 0.70
C MET A 60 4.24 -13.98 0.54
N ILE A 61 3.49 -12.92 0.21
CA ILE A 61 4.07 -11.58 0.05
C ILE A 61 4.53 -10.98 1.38
N ALA A 62 3.92 -11.38 2.51
CA ALA A 62 4.32 -10.91 3.83
C ALA A 62 5.75 -11.34 4.22
N VAL A 63 6.20 -12.50 3.73
CA VAL A 63 7.51 -13.08 4.08
C VAL A 63 8.51 -13.08 2.92
N VAL A 64 8.15 -12.52 1.76
CA VAL A 64 9.00 -12.61 0.57
C VAL A 64 10.28 -11.76 0.75
N PRO A 65 11.48 -12.37 0.71
CA PRO A 65 12.72 -11.66 1.02
C PRO A 65 13.03 -10.53 0.02
N GLY A 66 12.56 -10.66 -1.22
CA GLY A 66 12.74 -9.64 -2.26
C GLY A 66 11.98 -8.34 -1.98
N TYR A 67 10.82 -8.40 -1.31
CA TYR A 67 10.10 -7.19 -0.90
C TYR A 67 10.64 -6.66 0.43
N ILE A 68 10.99 -7.57 1.36
CA ILE A 68 11.56 -7.20 2.65
C ILE A 68 12.85 -6.40 2.49
N SER A 69 13.74 -6.78 1.57
CA SER A 69 15.01 -6.07 1.34
C SER A 69 14.85 -4.59 0.97
N ARG A 70 13.70 -4.22 0.39
CA ARG A 70 13.35 -2.83 0.00
C ARG A 70 12.40 -2.13 0.98
N SER A 71 11.88 -2.85 1.98
CA SER A 71 10.89 -2.35 2.94
C SER A 71 11.28 -2.54 4.42
N VAL A 72 12.58 -2.71 4.69
CA VAL A 72 13.12 -2.83 6.06
C VAL A 72 12.85 -1.56 6.87
N ALA A 73 12.57 -1.72 8.17
CA ALA A 73 12.48 -0.59 9.09
C ALA A 73 13.77 0.26 9.05
N GLY A 74 13.62 1.57 8.84
CA GLY A 74 14.73 2.50 8.65
C GLY A 74 15.14 2.72 7.19
N SER A 75 14.67 1.88 6.26
CA SER A 75 14.80 2.12 4.82
C SER A 75 13.71 3.08 4.34
N TYR A 76 13.98 4.39 4.42
CA TYR A 76 13.08 5.42 3.94
C TYR A 76 13.30 5.70 2.46
N ASP A 77 12.92 4.73 1.62
CA ASP A 77 13.01 4.82 0.17
C ASP A 77 11.62 4.73 -0.48
N ASN A 78 11.49 5.26 -1.70
CA ASN A 78 10.25 5.36 -2.45
C ASN A 78 9.66 3.99 -2.81
N GLU A 79 10.50 2.96 -2.86
CA GLU A 79 10.12 1.60 -3.29
C GLU A 79 9.05 0.97 -2.39
N GLY A 80 9.12 1.22 -1.07
CA GLY A 80 8.18 0.66 -0.09
C GLY A 80 6.74 1.11 -0.34
N ILE A 81 6.54 2.40 -0.62
CA ILE A 81 5.23 2.97 -0.97
C ILE A 81 4.85 2.63 -2.41
N ALA A 82 5.79 2.69 -3.35
CA ALA A 82 5.52 2.47 -4.77
C ALA A 82 4.88 1.10 -5.05
N ILE A 83 5.36 0.04 -4.38
CA ILE A 83 4.82 -1.32 -4.53
C ILE A 83 3.37 -1.38 -4.05
N PHE A 84 3.04 -0.73 -2.92
CA PHE A 84 1.67 -0.62 -2.43
C PHE A 84 0.78 0.10 -3.46
N CYS A 85 1.21 1.27 -3.97
CA CYS A 85 0.45 2.06 -4.94
C CYS A 85 0.18 1.28 -6.24
N MET A 86 1.20 0.55 -6.71
CA MET A 86 1.12 -0.25 -7.93
C MET A 86 0.07 -1.36 -7.77
N LEU A 87 0.11 -2.13 -6.67
CA LEU A 87 -0.88 -3.17 -6.42
C LEU A 87 -2.29 -2.61 -6.21
N LEU A 88 -2.42 -1.45 -5.57
CA LEU A 88 -3.70 -0.77 -5.39
C LEU A 88 -4.30 -0.38 -6.74
N THR A 89 -3.48 0.16 -7.65
CA THR A 89 -3.89 0.55 -9.00
C THR A 89 -4.32 -0.68 -9.80
N TYR A 90 -3.57 -1.79 -9.74
CA TYR A 90 -3.97 -3.03 -10.40
C TYR A 90 -5.28 -3.61 -9.85
N TYR A 91 -5.49 -3.57 -8.53
CA TYR A 91 -6.75 -3.99 -7.93
C TYR A 91 -7.93 -3.17 -8.45
N MET A 92 -7.82 -1.84 -8.41
CA MET A 92 -8.88 -0.94 -8.88
C MET A 92 -9.14 -1.09 -10.37
N TRP A 93 -8.08 -1.30 -11.16
CA TRP A 93 -8.19 -1.56 -12.60
C TRP A 93 -8.96 -2.86 -12.89
N ILE A 94 -8.55 -3.98 -12.28
CA ILE A 94 -9.23 -5.28 -12.48
C ILE A 94 -10.70 -5.16 -12.07
N LYS A 95 -10.97 -4.50 -10.95
CA LYS A 95 -12.33 -4.28 -10.47
C LYS A 95 -13.16 -3.39 -11.41
N ALA A 96 -12.55 -2.35 -11.97
CA ALA A 96 -13.20 -1.48 -12.95
C ALA A 96 -13.57 -2.25 -14.23
N VAL A 97 -12.66 -3.07 -14.74
CA VAL A 97 -12.89 -3.90 -15.94
C VAL A 97 -13.99 -4.93 -15.70
N LYS A 98 -13.98 -5.61 -14.54
CA LYS A 98 -15.01 -6.61 -14.21
C LYS A 98 -16.40 -6.02 -13.96
N THR A 99 -16.47 -4.87 -13.31
CA THR A 99 -17.75 -4.24 -12.93
C THR A 99 -18.31 -3.38 -14.06
N GLY A 100 -17.46 -2.81 -14.92
CA GLY A 100 -17.86 -1.87 -15.97
C GLY A 100 -18.37 -0.52 -15.44
N SER A 101 -17.98 -0.10 -14.23
CA SER A 101 -18.47 1.12 -13.59
C SER A 101 -17.46 2.27 -13.63
N ILE A 102 -17.98 3.47 -13.96
CA ILE A 102 -17.22 4.74 -13.99
C ILE A 102 -16.65 5.06 -12.61
N TYR A 103 -17.34 4.69 -11.53
CA TYR A 103 -16.85 4.90 -10.16
C TYR A 103 -15.52 4.20 -9.91
N TRP A 104 -15.41 2.92 -10.29
CA TRP A 104 -14.17 2.16 -10.12
C TRP A 104 -13.06 2.66 -11.06
N ALA A 105 -13.40 3.12 -12.26
CA ALA A 105 -12.45 3.75 -13.17
C ALA A 105 -11.90 5.08 -12.61
N ALA A 106 -12.75 5.92 -12.01
CA ALA A 106 -12.33 7.16 -11.37
C ALA A 106 -11.42 6.89 -10.15
N MET A 107 -11.76 5.91 -9.32
CA MET A 107 -10.91 5.47 -8.21
C MET A 107 -9.56 4.90 -8.70
N CYS A 108 -9.54 4.19 -9.83
CA CYS A 108 -8.31 3.73 -10.47
C CYS A 108 -7.45 4.90 -10.96
N ALA A 109 -8.06 5.94 -11.54
CA ALA A 109 -7.34 7.14 -11.99
C ALA A 109 -6.71 7.90 -10.80
N LEU A 110 -7.42 7.99 -9.67
CA LEU A 110 -6.88 8.58 -8.44
C LEU A 110 -5.74 7.75 -7.84
N ALA A 111 -5.87 6.43 -7.82
CA ALA A 111 -4.80 5.52 -7.39
C ALA A 111 -3.56 5.65 -8.29
N TYR A 112 -3.75 5.76 -9.60
CA TYR A 112 -2.68 6.01 -10.56
C TYR A 112 -2.02 7.38 -10.34
N PHE A 113 -2.81 8.44 -10.09
CA PHE A 113 -2.27 9.76 -9.76
C PHE A 113 -1.40 9.74 -8.50
N TYR A 114 -1.77 8.96 -7.48
CA TYR A 114 -0.94 8.79 -6.29
C TYR A 114 0.33 7.96 -6.52
N MET A 115 0.33 7.09 -7.53
CA MET A 115 1.50 6.30 -7.93
C MET A 115 2.53 7.13 -8.73
N VAL A 116 2.07 8.12 -9.49
CA VAL A 116 2.91 9.08 -10.24
C VAL A 116 3.59 10.08 -9.30
#